data_AF-A0AAV7IQD9-F1
#
_entry.id   AF-A0AAV7IQD9-F1
#
_cell.length_a   1.000
_cell.length_b   1.000
_cell.length_c   1.000
_cell.angle_alpha   90.00
_cell.angle_beta   90.00
_cell.angle_gamma   90.00
#
_symmetry.space_group_name_H-M   'P 1'
#
loop_
_entity.id
_entity.type
_entity.pdbx_description
1 polymer ?
#
loop_
_entity_poly.entity_id
_entity_poly.type
_entity_poly.pdbx_seq_one_letter_code
_entity_poly.pdbx_strand_id
1 'polypeptide(L)'
;MLETLGWQSVRQRMIYNTCNATSDKDRELTLQASLINGLEDLSKNTNSLALLKQFFSTAQFKVIDEEIFVNDTPLRKIESLLRAGKLKELFNLLHIFSKVTTRDEYNFQSLLQPDIPEVNILKFAERYKQAQLQHPDLDFIVTSSEDIKRKLTTLAKDKLEIFSNRLKSMASKTEIVDGLFAKVKIDKDLLENIAVAANSRQGCYLVKTDKSKTKSFKLINRSCSQTSDSTPDTVSEFTPIADSLPYNLQIYLRVLLKEEFLTAKQRERENLINQLGLKAAEVTKENIPYLVMKYESKLWKYFSEKNYGNTLFHQLSDEDKKSLHEDLCKLNHGNPCVSCSPLAPRNSIDYVDISKLPVNMTVTYVKKATLLELLVDIDVNLCACTCNLL
;
A
#
# COMPACT_ATOMS: atom_id res chain seq x y z
N MET A 1 -14.11 -14.43 -14.11
CA MET A 1 -15.11 -14.06 -13.08
C MET A 1 -15.10 -12.56 -12.72
N LEU A 2 -13.99 -11.89 -12.39
CA LEU A 2 -13.97 -10.39 -12.34
C LEU A 2 -14.14 -9.71 -13.70
N GLU A 3 -13.71 -10.37 -14.77
CA GLU A 3 -14.15 -10.08 -16.15
C GLU A 3 -15.67 -10.13 -16.29
N THR A 4 -16.29 -11.09 -15.60
CA THR A 4 -17.74 -11.35 -15.54
C THR A 4 -18.46 -10.45 -14.54
N LEU A 5 -17.77 -9.97 -13.50
CA LEU A 5 -18.21 -8.91 -12.58
C LEU A 5 -18.13 -7.53 -13.25
N GLY A 6 -17.84 -7.48 -14.55
CA GLY A 6 -17.62 -6.24 -15.28
C GLY A 6 -16.39 -5.46 -14.83
N TRP A 7 -15.56 -5.95 -13.90
CA TRP A 7 -14.46 -5.17 -13.31
C TRP A 7 -13.23 -5.02 -14.20
N GLN A 8 -12.98 -5.94 -15.14
CA GLN A 8 -12.08 -5.62 -16.25
C GLN A 8 -12.70 -4.57 -17.16
N SER A 9 -14.01 -4.56 -17.38
CA SER A 9 -14.67 -3.47 -18.11
C SER A 9 -14.73 -2.17 -17.30
N VAL A 10 -14.80 -2.22 -15.96
CA VAL A 10 -14.69 -1.06 -15.08
C VAL A 10 -13.27 -0.54 -15.20
N ARG A 11 -12.24 -1.36 -15.02
CA ARG A 11 -10.83 -0.93 -15.07
C ARG A 11 -10.32 -0.58 -16.47
N GLN A 12 -10.76 -1.27 -17.52
CA GLN A 12 -10.43 -0.95 -18.92
C GLN A 12 -11.33 0.16 -19.50
N ARG A 13 -12.62 0.29 -19.14
CA ARG A 13 -13.45 1.47 -19.52
C ARG A 13 -13.18 2.69 -18.62
N MET A 14 -12.56 2.51 -17.46
CA MET A 14 -11.92 3.59 -16.67
C MET A 14 -10.70 4.19 -17.41
N ILE A 15 -10.17 3.51 -18.45
CA ILE A 15 -8.95 3.90 -19.17
C ILE A 15 -9.20 4.17 -20.67
N TYR A 16 -10.09 3.44 -21.35
CA TYR A 16 -10.48 3.72 -22.75
C TYR A 16 -11.59 4.77 -22.81
N ASN A 17 -11.25 5.99 -22.39
CA ASN A 17 -11.81 7.23 -22.93
C ASN A 17 -10.97 8.47 -22.54
N THR A 18 -9.67 8.30 -22.24
CA THR A 18 -8.76 9.44 -22.10
C THR A 18 -8.37 10.09 -23.45
N CYS A 19 -8.97 9.67 -24.57
CA CYS A 19 -8.79 10.32 -25.88
C CYS A 19 -10.09 10.79 -26.54
N ASN A 20 -11.24 10.66 -25.89
CA ASN A 20 -12.47 11.31 -26.33
C ASN A 20 -13.20 11.82 -25.09
N ALA A 21 -13.38 13.13 -25.02
CA ALA A 21 -14.08 13.84 -23.94
C ALA A 21 -15.40 13.14 -23.58
N THR A 22 -15.35 12.26 -22.57
CA THR A 22 -16.53 11.81 -21.85
C THR A 22 -16.62 12.68 -20.63
N SER A 23 -17.77 13.28 -20.41
CA SER A 23 -17.97 14.17 -19.27
C SER A 23 -17.77 13.39 -17.97
N ASP A 24 -17.33 14.04 -16.89
CA ASP A 24 -17.18 13.38 -15.58
C ASP A 24 -18.47 12.66 -15.15
N LYS A 25 -19.62 13.18 -15.56
CA LYS A 25 -20.94 12.56 -15.38
C LYS A 25 -21.07 11.20 -16.08
N ASP A 26 -20.49 11.06 -17.27
CA ASP A 26 -20.48 9.78 -18.00
C ASP A 26 -19.58 8.75 -17.30
N ARG A 27 -18.45 9.19 -16.73
CA ARG A 27 -17.55 8.34 -15.94
C ARG A 27 -18.23 7.84 -14.67
N GLU A 28 -18.93 8.73 -13.96
CA GLU A 28 -19.73 8.42 -12.76
C GLU A 28 -20.81 7.37 -13.05
N LEU A 29 -21.67 7.62 -14.05
CA LEU A 29 -22.78 6.74 -14.42
C LEU A 29 -22.30 5.37 -14.91
N THR A 30 -21.24 5.35 -15.73
CA THR A 30 -20.68 4.09 -16.25
C THR A 30 -20.10 3.23 -15.14
N LEU A 31 -19.40 3.85 -14.17
CA LEU A 31 -18.84 3.14 -13.04
C LEU A 31 -19.94 2.58 -12.15
N GLN A 32 -20.93 3.40 -11.79
CA GLN A 32 -22.04 3.00 -10.93
C GLN A 32 -22.79 1.80 -11.53
N ALA A 33 -23.15 1.87 -12.81
CA ALA A 33 -23.83 0.79 -13.52
C ALA A 33 -22.98 -0.50 -13.51
N SER A 34 -21.68 -0.38 -13.73
CA SER A 34 -20.80 -1.54 -13.79
C SER A 34 -20.60 -2.21 -12.42
N LEU A 35 -20.53 -1.43 -11.33
CA LEU A 35 -20.49 -1.96 -9.96
C LEU A 35 -21.77 -2.76 -9.63
N ILE A 36 -22.94 -2.19 -9.98
CA ILE A 36 -24.24 -2.83 -9.75
C ILE A 36 -24.35 -4.13 -10.54
N ASN A 37 -24.03 -4.08 -11.84
CA ASN A 37 -24.08 -5.26 -12.71
C ASN A 37 -23.13 -6.36 -12.23
N GLY A 38 -21.93 -6.00 -11.76
CA GLY A 38 -21.00 -6.96 -11.18
C GLY A 38 -21.55 -7.66 -9.93
N LEU A 39 -22.35 -6.98 -9.13
CA LEU A 39 -22.94 -7.54 -7.92
C LEU A 39 -24.26 -8.29 -8.17
N GLU A 40 -24.89 -8.13 -9.34
CA GLU A 40 -26.19 -8.71 -9.68
C GLU A 40 -26.23 -10.23 -9.46
N ASP A 41 -25.30 -10.96 -10.06
CA ASP A 41 -25.27 -12.43 -9.98
C ASP A 41 -24.77 -12.94 -8.62
N LEU A 42 -23.92 -12.18 -7.93
CA LEU A 42 -23.41 -12.57 -6.62
C LEU A 42 -24.43 -12.30 -5.49
N SER A 43 -25.25 -11.26 -5.64
CA SER A 43 -26.25 -10.83 -4.65
C SER A 43 -27.35 -11.86 -4.41
N LYS A 44 -27.62 -12.74 -5.39
CA LYS A 44 -28.62 -13.82 -5.30
C LYS A 44 -28.29 -14.85 -4.19
N ASN A 45 -27.03 -14.92 -3.78
CA ASN A 45 -26.53 -15.96 -2.86
C ASN A 45 -26.14 -15.44 -1.47
N THR A 46 -26.08 -14.12 -1.26
CA THR A 46 -25.64 -13.53 0.03
C THR A 46 -26.31 -12.18 0.30
N ASN A 47 -26.94 -12.04 1.47
CA ASN A 47 -27.60 -10.80 1.90
C ASN A 47 -26.64 -9.60 1.95
N SER A 48 -25.38 -9.83 2.35
CA SER A 48 -24.34 -8.79 2.37
C SER A 48 -24.05 -8.23 0.97
N LEU A 49 -24.03 -9.04 -0.08
CA LEU A 49 -23.79 -8.55 -1.44
C LEU A 49 -25.01 -7.84 -2.03
N ALA A 50 -26.23 -8.26 -1.66
CA ALA A 50 -27.46 -7.56 -2.01
C ALA A 50 -27.52 -6.15 -1.39
N LEU A 51 -27.15 -6.01 -0.11
CA LEU A 51 -27.08 -4.71 0.55
C LEU A 51 -26.03 -3.79 -0.07
N LEU A 52 -24.86 -4.34 -0.44
CA LEU A 52 -23.82 -3.58 -1.10
C LEU A 52 -24.25 -3.10 -2.49
N LYS A 53 -24.96 -3.94 -3.24
CA LYS A 53 -25.57 -3.56 -4.52
C LYS A 53 -26.56 -2.40 -4.35
N GLN A 54 -27.47 -2.52 -3.38
CA GLN A 54 -28.44 -1.47 -3.05
C GLN A 54 -27.76 -0.15 -2.66
N PHE A 55 -26.67 -0.22 -1.89
CA PHE A 55 -25.86 0.95 -1.56
C PHE A 55 -25.33 1.62 -2.83
N PHE A 56 -24.68 0.89 -3.74
CA PHE A 56 -24.15 1.49 -4.97
C PHE A 56 -25.25 2.03 -5.89
N SER A 57 -26.48 1.50 -5.85
CA SER A 57 -27.62 2.07 -6.58
C SER A 57 -28.08 3.43 -6.08
N THR A 58 -27.73 3.81 -4.84
CA THR A 58 -28.17 5.06 -4.21
C THR A 58 -27.03 6.00 -3.83
N ALA A 59 -25.78 5.52 -3.85
CA ALA A 59 -24.60 6.31 -3.55
C ALA A 59 -24.38 7.42 -4.59
N GLN A 60 -23.84 8.55 -4.13
CA GLN A 60 -23.44 9.65 -4.98
C GLN A 60 -22.03 9.39 -5.52
N PHE A 61 -21.84 9.41 -6.84
CA PHE A 61 -20.53 9.36 -7.45
C PHE A 61 -20.08 10.78 -7.78
N LYS A 62 -18.80 11.09 -7.54
CA LYS A 62 -18.20 12.39 -7.89
C LYS A 62 -16.80 12.18 -8.42
N VAL A 63 -16.42 12.93 -9.45
CA VAL A 63 -15.00 13.09 -9.82
C VAL A 63 -14.43 14.34 -9.14
N ILE A 64 -13.33 14.17 -8.41
CA ILE A 64 -12.56 15.26 -7.79
C ILE A 64 -11.09 15.01 -8.12
N ASP A 65 -10.45 15.95 -8.81
CA ASP A 65 -9.03 15.88 -9.20
C ASP A 65 -8.67 14.54 -9.88
N GLU A 66 -9.47 14.19 -10.89
CA GLU A 66 -9.41 12.95 -11.68
C GLU A 66 -9.65 11.65 -10.91
N GLU A 67 -9.84 11.72 -9.59
CA GLU A 67 -10.20 10.59 -8.74
C GLU A 67 -11.71 10.48 -8.55
N ILE A 68 -12.21 9.25 -8.56
CA ILE A 68 -13.63 8.98 -8.34
C ILE A 68 -13.87 8.72 -6.85
N PHE A 69 -14.90 9.37 -6.32
CA PHE A 69 -15.40 9.23 -4.97
C PHE A 69 -16.80 8.61 -5.00
N VAL A 70 -17.07 7.74 -4.03
CA VAL A 70 -18.41 7.22 -3.74
C VAL A 70 -18.82 7.79 -2.39
N ASN A 71 -19.82 8.66 -2.42
CA ASN A 71 -20.11 9.67 -1.41
C ASN A 71 -18.85 10.52 -1.13
N ASP A 72 -18.15 10.25 -0.03
CA ASP A 72 -16.91 10.92 0.36
C ASP A 72 -15.71 9.95 0.46
N THR A 73 -15.88 8.72 -0.05
CA THR A 73 -14.84 7.69 0.01
C THR A 73 -14.15 7.53 -1.34
N PRO A 74 -12.80 7.64 -1.40
CA PRO A 74 -12.05 7.36 -2.63
C PRO A 74 -12.28 5.94 -3.13
N LEU A 75 -12.59 5.79 -4.42
CA LEU A 75 -12.86 4.49 -5.05
C LEU A 75 -11.71 3.50 -4.85
N ARG A 76 -10.44 3.96 -4.87
CA ARG A 76 -9.27 3.10 -4.64
C ARG A 76 -9.31 2.35 -3.30
N LYS A 77 -9.89 2.95 -2.26
CA LYS A 77 -10.07 2.32 -0.94
C LYS A 77 -11.14 1.24 -0.99
N ILE A 78 -12.23 1.51 -1.70
CA ILE A 78 -13.35 0.58 -1.93
C ILE A 78 -12.87 -0.62 -2.75
N GLU A 79 -12.17 -0.36 -3.87
CA GLU A 79 -11.61 -1.39 -4.75
C GLU A 79 -10.66 -2.32 -3.98
N SER A 80 -9.75 -1.75 -3.18
CA SER A 80 -8.80 -2.55 -2.40
C SER A 80 -9.49 -3.53 -1.43
N LEU A 81 -10.53 -3.08 -0.71
CA LEU A 81 -11.27 -3.94 0.21
C LEU A 81 -12.10 -4.99 -0.52
N LEU A 82 -12.69 -4.64 -1.68
CA LEU A 82 -13.41 -5.58 -2.54
C LEU A 82 -12.49 -6.68 -3.07
N ARG A 83 -11.31 -6.32 -3.61
CA ARG A 83 -10.32 -7.27 -4.14
C ARG A 83 -9.76 -8.20 -3.06
N ALA A 84 -9.59 -7.68 -1.85
CA ALA A 84 -9.19 -8.49 -0.69
C ALA A 84 -10.33 -9.36 -0.14
N GLY A 85 -11.58 -9.13 -0.56
CA GLY A 85 -12.74 -9.84 -0.03
C GLY A 85 -13.10 -9.45 1.40
N LYS A 86 -12.79 -8.22 1.84
CA LYS A 86 -13.00 -7.72 3.20
C LYS A 86 -14.32 -6.97 3.34
N LEU A 87 -15.44 -7.70 3.24
CA LEU A 87 -16.79 -7.12 3.27
C LEU A 87 -17.08 -6.36 4.56
N LYS A 88 -16.63 -6.84 5.72
CA LYS A 88 -16.88 -6.17 7.00
C LYS A 88 -16.18 -4.81 7.07
N GLU A 89 -14.91 -4.76 6.66
CA GLU A 89 -14.16 -3.49 6.60
C GLU A 89 -14.78 -2.54 5.57
N LEU A 90 -15.25 -3.07 4.44
CA LEU A 90 -15.93 -2.28 3.42
C LEU A 90 -17.25 -1.68 3.92
N PHE A 91 -18.08 -2.45 4.61
CA PHE A 91 -19.34 -1.96 5.19
C PHE A 91 -19.09 -0.86 6.21
N ASN A 92 -18.07 -1.02 7.05
CA ASN A 92 -17.66 0.02 7.99
C ASN A 92 -17.17 1.29 7.27
N LEU A 93 -16.35 1.13 6.22
CA LEU A 93 -15.85 2.24 5.41
C LEU A 93 -16.99 3.03 4.74
N LEU A 94 -18.00 2.33 4.24
CA LEU A 94 -19.15 2.90 3.54
C LEU A 94 -20.30 3.31 4.48
N HIS A 95 -20.13 3.15 5.79
CA HIS A 95 -21.17 3.39 6.80
C HIS A 95 -22.48 2.63 6.54
N ILE A 96 -22.37 1.39 6.03
CA ILE A 96 -23.52 0.49 5.84
C ILE A 96 -23.76 -0.25 7.16
N PHE A 97 -24.80 0.14 7.89
CA PHE A 97 -25.15 -0.43 9.20
C PHE A 97 -25.83 -1.80 9.06
N SER A 98 -25.04 -2.82 8.72
CA SER A 98 -25.48 -4.21 8.69
C SER A 98 -24.39 -5.15 9.19
N LYS A 99 -24.80 -6.26 9.80
CA LYS A 99 -23.87 -7.26 10.32
C LYS A 99 -23.40 -8.17 9.18
N VAL A 100 -22.18 -7.94 8.70
CA VAL A 100 -21.48 -8.90 7.83
C VAL A 100 -21.02 -10.08 8.68
N THR A 101 -21.46 -11.29 8.33
CA THR A 101 -21.02 -12.51 9.02
C THR A 101 -19.66 -13.00 8.49
N THR A 102 -18.90 -13.73 9.29
CA THR A 102 -17.65 -14.37 8.85
C THR A 102 -17.89 -15.31 7.67
N ARG A 103 -19.06 -15.97 7.63
CA ARG A 103 -19.46 -16.85 6.53
C ARG A 103 -19.65 -16.08 5.22
N ASP A 104 -20.29 -14.92 5.25
CA ASP A 104 -20.46 -14.08 4.05
C ASP A 104 -19.11 -13.63 3.49
N GLU A 105 -18.20 -13.22 4.37
CA GLU A 105 -16.86 -12.79 3.98
C GLU A 105 -16.05 -13.94 3.37
N TYR A 106 -16.07 -15.12 3.99
CA TYR A 106 -15.41 -16.32 3.46
C TYR A 106 -16.00 -16.78 2.12
N ASN A 107 -17.33 -16.75 1.98
CA ASN A 107 -18.01 -17.08 0.73
C ASN A 107 -17.58 -16.11 -0.37
N PHE A 108 -17.54 -14.82 -0.08
CA PHE A 108 -17.09 -13.81 -1.05
C PHE A 108 -15.62 -13.99 -1.43
N GLN A 109 -14.72 -14.25 -0.47
CA GLN A 109 -13.32 -14.55 -0.75
C GLN A 109 -13.15 -15.82 -1.63
N SER A 110 -13.99 -16.83 -1.42
CA SER A 110 -13.96 -18.07 -2.21
C SER A 110 -14.36 -17.84 -3.66
N LEU A 111 -15.27 -16.89 -3.91
CA LEU A 111 -15.65 -16.46 -5.25
C LEU A 111 -14.49 -15.74 -5.95
N LEU A 112 -13.65 -15.00 -5.21
CA LEU A 112 -12.54 -14.23 -5.75
C LEU A 112 -11.31 -15.07 -6.18
N GLN A 113 -11.17 -16.30 -5.68
CA GLN A 113 -10.05 -17.21 -6.04
C GLN A 113 -10.32 -17.91 -7.39
N PRO A 114 -9.31 -18.14 -8.24
CA PRO A 114 -7.88 -18.23 -7.91
C PRO A 114 -6.97 -17.09 -8.41
N ASP A 115 -7.50 -16.06 -9.06
CA ASP A 115 -6.68 -15.14 -9.87
C ASP A 115 -6.31 -13.81 -9.18
N ILE A 116 -6.79 -13.54 -7.97
CA ILE A 116 -6.51 -12.28 -7.26
C ILE A 116 -5.36 -12.42 -6.26
N PRO A 117 -4.26 -11.67 -6.42
CA PRO A 117 -3.15 -11.67 -5.47
C PRO A 117 -3.53 -11.26 -4.05
N GLU A 118 -4.41 -10.26 -3.89
CA GLU A 118 -4.82 -9.71 -2.60
C GLU A 118 -5.42 -10.75 -1.66
N VAL A 119 -6.16 -11.73 -2.19
CA VAL A 119 -6.72 -12.81 -1.36
C VAL A 119 -5.60 -13.72 -0.83
N ASN A 120 -4.57 -13.97 -1.64
CA ASN A 120 -3.42 -14.79 -1.20
C ASN A 120 -2.54 -14.04 -0.20
N ILE A 121 -2.37 -12.73 -0.38
CA ILE A 121 -1.71 -11.85 0.60
C ILE A 121 -2.50 -11.82 1.92
N LEU A 122 -3.83 -11.77 1.86
CA LEU A 122 -4.68 -11.83 3.04
C LEU A 122 -4.54 -13.16 3.77
N LYS A 123 -4.63 -14.29 3.06
CA LYS A 123 -4.41 -15.63 3.63
C LYS A 123 -3.03 -15.77 4.27
N PHE A 124 -2.00 -15.19 3.65
CA PHE A 124 -0.67 -15.12 4.27
C PHE A 124 -0.71 -14.34 5.60
N ALA A 125 -1.32 -13.15 5.63
CA ALA A 125 -1.42 -12.33 6.83
C ALA A 125 -2.24 -13.01 7.94
N GLU A 126 -3.29 -13.76 7.59
CA GLU A 126 -4.08 -14.56 8.54
C GLU A 126 -3.27 -15.71 9.14
N ARG A 127 -2.53 -16.46 8.31
CA ARG A 127 -1.63 -17.52 8.77
C ARG A 127 -0.56 -16.97 9.70
N TYR A 128 0.01 -15.81 9.37
CA TYR A 128 0.97 -15.14 10.23
C TYR A 128 0.36 -14.76 11.59
N LYS A 129 -0.83 -14.14 11.61
CA LYS A 129 -1.53 -13.82 12.88
C LYS A 129 -1.79 -15.06 13.75
N GLN A 130 -2.18 -16.17 13.14
CA GLN A 130 -2.37 -17.43 13.89
C GLN A 130 -1.04 -17.96 14.42
N ALA A 131 0.02 -17.90 13.62
CA ALA A 131 1.36 -18.31 14.04
C ALA A 131 1.88 -17.44 15.19
N GLN A 132 1.59 -16.13 15.21
CA GLN A 132 1.98 -15.23 16.29
C GLN A 132 1.36 -15.63 17.64
N LEU A 133 0.12 -16.14 17.63
CA LEU A 133 -0.53 -16.64 18.84
C LEU A 133 0.11 -17.94 19.36
N GLN A 134 0.62 -18.78 18.46
CA GLN A 134 1.19 -20.09 18.79
C GLN A 134 2.69 -20.03 19.13
N HIS A 135 3.44 -19.15 18.46
CA HIS A 135 4.90 -19.04 18.56
C HIS A 135 5.35 -17.58 18.70
N PRO A 136 4.87 -16.84 19.72
CA PRO A 136 5.28 -15.45 19.95
C PRO A 136 6.78 -15.32 20.24
N ASP A 137 7.41 -16.39 20.73
CA ASP A 137 8.85 -16.51 21.00
C ASP A 137 9.73 -16.50 19.74
N LEU A 138 9.13 -16.67 18.56
CA LEU A 138 9.81 -16.57 17.26
C LEU A 138 9.50 -15.25 16.54
N ASP A 139 8.63 -14.40 17.07
CA ASP A 139 8.19 -13.17 16.40
C ASP A 139 9.05 -11.96 16.76
N PHE A 140 10.32 -12.00 16.35
CA PHE A 140 11.26 -10.88 16.55
C PHE A 140 11.97 -10.53 15.24
N ILE A 141 12.41 -9.27 15.14
CA ILE A 141 13.16 -8.77 13.99
C ILE A 141 14.55 -9.41 13.99
N VAL A 142 14.91 -9.98 12.84
CA VAL A 142 16.20 -10.62 12.60
C VAL A 142 17.06 -9.71 11.72
N THR A 143 18.26 -9.35 12.17
CA THR A 143 19.23 -8.61 11.34
C THR A 143 20.49 -9.41 11.01
N SER A 144 20.80 -10.48 11.75
CA SER A 144 21.93 -11.39 11.51
C SER A 144 21.70 -12.75 12.18
N SER A 145 22.54 -13.76 11.90
CA SER A 145 22.44 -15.06 12.58
C SER A 145 22.79 -14.99 14.08
N GLU A 146 23.72 -14.13 14.49
CA GLU A 146 24.01 -13.85 15.92
C GLU A 146 22.78 -13.31 16.65
N ASP A 147 21.99 -12.50 15.95
CA ASP A 147 20.75 -11.93 16.47
C ASP A 147 19.73 -13.03 16.80
N ILE A 148 19.63 -14.04 15.94
CA ILE A 148 18.79 -15.23 16.18
C ILE A 148 19.30 -15.98 17.41
N LYS A 149 20.61 -16.27 17.49
CA LYS A 149 21.21 -17.01 18.61
C LYS A 149 21.01 -16.33 19.96
N ARG A 150 21.06 -14.99 19.97
CA ARG A 150 20.94 -14.15 21.17
C ARG A 150 19.50 -13.96 21.64
N LYS A 151 18.56 -13.73 20.72
CA LYS A 151 17.17 -13.36 21.04
C LYS A 151 16.28 -14.56 21.36
N LEU A 152 16.65 -15.75 20.89
CA LEU A 152 15.88 -16.97 21.17
C LEU A 152 16.16 -17.53 22.57
N THR A 153 15.10 -17.89 23.28
CA THR A 153 15.16 -18.74 24.48
C THR A 153 15.57 -20.17 24.11
N THR A 154 15.98 -20.98 25.09
CA THR A 154 16.34 -22.39 24.85
C THR A 154 15.20 -23.16 24.17
N LEU A 155 13.97 -23.05 24.67
CA LEU A 155 12.78 -23.68 24.08
C LEU A 155 12.54 -23.23 22.63
N ALA A 156 12.75 -21.94 22.34
CA ALA A 156 12.56 -21.39 21.01
C ALA A 156 13.67 -21.85 20.03
N LYS A 157 14.89 -22.11 20.53
CA LYS A 157 15.98 -22.73 19.75
C LYS A 157 15.62 -24.15 19.32
N ASP A 158 15.08 -24.95 20.24
CA ASP A 158 14.65 -26.33 19.93
C ASP A 158 13.55 -26.34 18.86
N LYS A 159 12.57 -25.42 18.96
CA LYS A 159 11.55 -25.23 17.92
C LYS A 159 12.16 -24.82 16.57
N LEU A 160 13.08 -23.85 16.57
CA LEU A 160 13.74 -23.40 15.35
C LEU A 160 14.55 -24.53 14.72
N GLU A 161 15.16 -25.42 15.50
CA GLU A 161 15.86 -26.59 14.98
C GLU A 161 14.90 -27.55 14.26
N ILE A 162 13.74 -27.85 14.85
CA ILE A 162 12.68 -28.64 14.21
C ILE A 162 12.26 -27.99 12.88
N PHE A 163 12.04 -26.69 12.86
CA PHE A 163 11.65 -25.94 11.67
C PHE A 163 12.76 -25.88 10.61
N SER A 164 14.02 -25.77 11.04
CA SER A 164 15.19 -25.83 10.17
C SER A 164 15.35 -27.20 9.51
N ASN A 165 15.06 -28.28 10.24
CA ASN A 165 15.07 -29.63 9.68
C ASN A 165 13.93 -29.83 8.67
N ARG A 166 12.75 -29.24 8.90
CA ARG A 166 11.65 -29.21 7.91
C ARG A 166 12.05 -28.44 6.65
N LEU A 167 12.70 -27.28 6.80
CA LEU A 167 13.24 -26.52 5.67
C LEU A 167 14.22 -27.34 4.82
N LYS A 168 15.15 -28.06 5.47
CA LYS A 168 16.07 -28.97 4.79
C LYS A 168 15.34 -30.05 4.00
N SER A 169 14.27 -30.62 4.56
CA SER A 169 13.42 -31.59 3.87
C SER A 169 12.74 -31.00 2.62
N MET A 170 12.28 -29.74 2.70
CA MET A 170 11.61 -29.06 1.58
C MET A 170 12.55 -28.78 0.40
N ALA A 171 13.84 -28.58 0.67
CA ALA A 171 14.83 -28.16 -0.32
C ALA A 171 15.43 -29.28 -1.18
N SER A 172 14.97 -30.52 -1.02
CA SER A 172 15.56 -31.78 -1.52
C SER A 172 15.84 -31.87 -3.04
N LYS A 173 15.52 -30.85 -3.84
CA LYS A 173 15.78 -30.78 -5.28
C LYS A 173 16.50 -29.53 -5.78
N THR A 174 16.48 -28.42 -5.04
CA THR A 174 16.90 -27.10 -5.56
C THR A 174 17.81 -26.33 -4.62
N GLU A 175 18.11 -26.86 -3.42
CA GLU A 175 18.83 -26.16 -2.34
C GLU A 175 18.23 -24.79 -1.97
N ILE A 176 17.06 -24.45 -2.51
CA ILE A 176 16.39 -23.17 -2.35
C ILE A 176 14.92 -23.46 -2.06
N VAL A 177 14.41 -22.83 -1.00
CA VAL A 177 12.99 -22.82 -0.67
C VAL A 177 12.46 -21.42 -1.01
N ASP A 178 11.48 -21.38 -1.91
CA ASP A 178 10.79 -20.16 -2.32
C ASP A 178 9.56 -19.92 -1.44
N GLY A 179 9.42 -18.70 -0.92
CA GLY A 179 8.21 -18.18 -0.30
C GLY A 179 7.47 -17.21 -1.20
N LEU A 180 6.44 -16.54 -0.67
CA LEU A 180 5.75 -15.50 -1.40
C LEU A 180 6.62 -14.25 -1.57
N PHE A 181 7.43 -13.86 -0.57
CA PHE A 181 8.24 -12.63 -0.59
C PHE A 181 9.75 -12.85 -0.37
N ALA A 182 10.14 -14.01 0.12
CA ALA A 182 11.51 -14.38 0.41
C ALA A 182 11.95 -15.66 -0.32
N LYS A 183 13.26 -15.85 -0.39
CA LYS A 183 13.90 -17.07 -0.86
C LYS A 183 15.02 -17.41 0.11
N VAL A 184 15.07 -18.66 0.55
CA VAL A 184 16.08 -19.13 1.51
C VAL A 184 16.94 -20.18 0.84
N LYS A 185 18.25 -19.95 0.81
CA LYS A 185 19.24 -20.96 0.43
C LYS A 185 19.48 -21.91 1.60
N ILE A 186 19.48 -23.19 1.31
CA ILE A 186 19.58 -24.27 2.28
C ILE A 186 20.92 -24.98 2.09
N ASP A 187 21.93 -24.52 2.81
CA ASP A 187 23.28 -25.07 2.83
C ASP A 187 23.83 -25.12 4.27
N LYS A 188 25.15 -25.21 4.41
CA LYS A 188 25.83 -25.28 5.72
C LYS A 188 25.61 -24.01 6.57
N ASP A 189 25.33 -22.87 5.93
CA ASP A 189 25.17 -21.56 6.58
C ASP A 189 23.68 -21.20 6.74
N LEU A 190 22.81 -22.20 6.90
CA LEU A 190 21.34 -22.05 6.95
C LEU A 190 20.86 -20.91 7.86
N LEU A 191 21.43 -20.77 9.05
CA LEU A 191 21.01 -19.73 10.00
C LEU A 191 21.31 -18.31 9.49
N GLU A 192 22.43 -18.14 8.79
CA GLU A 192 22.77 -16.88 8.13
C GLU A 192 21.87 -16.64 6.92
N ASN A 193 21.61 -17.67 6.11
CA ASN A 193 20.69 -17.57 4.98
C ASN A 193 19.26 -17.22 5.43
N ILE A 194 18.81 -17.72 6.59
CA ILE A 194 17.55 -17.33 7.23
C ILE A 194 17.57 -15.84 7.58
N ALA A 195 18.64 -15.35 8.21
CA ALA A 195 18.76 -13.94 8.58
C ALA A 195 18.79 -13.01 7.35
N VAL A 196 19.59 -13.37 6.32
CA VAL A 196 19.65 -12.66 5.04
C VAL A 196 18.29 -12.65 4.36
N ALA A 197 17.61 -13.79 4.29
CA ALA A 197 16.30 -13.89 3.67
C ALA A 197 15.25 -13.05 4.41
N ALA A 198 15.23 -13.08 5.75
CA ALA A 198 14.37 -12.24 6.56
C ALA A 198 14.60 -10.76 6.24
N ASN A 199 15.85 -10.28 6.33
CA ASN A 199 16.20 -8.89 5.98
C ASN A 199 15.79 -8.53 4.55
N SER A 200 16.07 -9.39 3.58
CA SER A 200 15.79 -9.15 2.16
C SER A 200 14.30 -9.09 1.85
N ARG A 201 13.43 -9.59 2.75
CA ARG A 201 11.98 -9.60 2.57
C ARG A 201 11.36 -8.21 2.71
N GLN A 202 12.06 -7.27 3.36
CA GLN A 202 11.55 -5.91 3.51
C GLN A 202 11.61 -5.15 2.18
N GLY A 203 10.56 -4.39 1.90
CA GLY A 203 10.47 -3.58 0.70
C GLY A 203 9.20 -3.82 -0.09
N CYS A 204 9.23 -3.41 -1.35
CA CYS A 204 8.05 -3.35 -2.19
C CYS A 204 8.02 -4.43 -3.24
N TYR A 205 6.82 -4.91 -3.52
CA TYR A 205 6.64 -6.06 -4.38
C TYR A 205 5.49 -5.81 -5.34
N LEU A 206 5.72 -6.12 -6.62
CA LEU A 206 4.66 -6.41 -7.57
C LEU A 206 4.30 -7.89 -7.40
N VAL A 207 3.06 -8.17 -7.01
CA VAL A 207 2.57 -9.53 -6.81
C VAL A 207 1.65 -9.88 -7.96
N LYS A 208 1.92 -11.01 -8.62
CA LYS A 208 1.15 -11.53 -9.75
C LYS A 208 0.62 -12.91 -9.42
N THR A 209 -0.64 -13.17 -9.75
CA THR A 209 -1.21 -14.52 -9.73
C THR A 209 -1.43 -15.03 -11.16
N ASP A 210 -0.93 -16.23 -11.44
CA ASP A 210 -1.05 -16.88 -12.75
C ASP A 210 -1.39 -18.36 -12.53
N LYS A 211 -2.53 -18.82 -13.06
CA LYS A 211 -3.02 -20.20 -12.91
C LYS A 211 -2.95 -20.69 -11.45
N SER A 212 -3.53 -19.91 -10.53
CA SER A 212 -3.54 -20.17 -9.08
C SER A 212 -2.17 -20.10 -8.37
N LYS A 213 -1.07 -19.79 -9.07
CA LYS A 213 0.24 -19.59 -8.47
C LYS A 213 0.51 -18.10 -8.29
N THR A 214 0.71 -17.69 -7.05
CA THR A 214 1.09 -16.31 -6.74
C THR A 214 2.61 -16.21 -6.62
N LYS A 215 3.18 -15.24 -7.33
CA LYS A 215 4.60 -14.89 -7.28
C LYS A 215 4.72 -13.41 -6.96
N SER A 216 5.81 -13.05 -6.29
CA SER A 216 6.17 -11.65 -6.10
C SER A 216 7.47 -11.31 -6.82
N PHE A 217 7.58 -10.06 -7.22
CA PHE A 217 8.77 -9.47 -7.81
C PHE A 217 9.12 -8.25 -6.96
N LYS A 218 10.26 -8.32 -6.28
CA LYS A 218 10.74 -7.18 -5.49
C LYS A 218 11.05 -6.03 -6.46
N LEU A 219 10.39 -4.90 -6.24
CA LEU A 219 10.63 -3.69 -7.00
C LEU A 219 11.95 -3.09 -6.54
N ILE A 220 12.79 -2.73 -7.51
CA ILE A 220 14.01 -1.95 -7.22
C ILE A 220 13.54 -0.60 -6.70
N ASN A 221 14.16 -0.15 -5.61
CA ASN A 221 13.83 1.14 -5.04
C ASN A 221 13.99 2.22 -6.11
N ARG A 222 12.97 3.05 -6.35
CA ARG A 222 13.22 4.32 -7.03
C ARG A 222 14.12 5.12 -6.10
N SER A 223 15.36 5.37 -6.49
CA SER A 223 16.12 6.38 -5.79
C SER A 223 15.48 7.72 -6.14
N CYS A 224 15.02 8.50 -5.16
CA CYS A 224 14.71 9.91 -5.42
C CYS A 224 15.98 10.72 -5.81
N SER A 225 17.14 10.07 -5.86
CA SER A 225 18.39 10.65 -6.30
C SER A 225 19.30 9.53 -6.80
N GLN A 226 19.30 9.22 -8.11
CA GLN A 226 20.54 8.68 -8.67
C GLN A 226 21.49 9.87 -8.86
N THR A 227 22.22 10.20 -7.80
CA THR A 227 23.64 10.49 -7.93
C THR A 227 24.34 9.14 -8.04
N SER A 228 24.49 8.63 -9.26
CA SER A 228 25.76 7.99 -9.59
C SER A 228 26.76 9.13 -9.80
N ASP A 229 28.00 8.95 -9.36
CA ASP A 229 29.13 9.90 -9.42
C ASP A 229 29.55 10.30 -10.84
N SER A 230 28.62 10.82 -11.62
CA SER A 230 28.83 11.41 -12.93
C SER A 230 27.95 12.63 -12.98
N THR A 231 28.52 13.81 -12.80
CA THR A 231 27.87 15.10 -13.03
C THR A 231 27.00 15.06 -14.30
N PRO A 232 25.67 15.20 -14.21
CA PRO A 232 24.86 15.52 -15.36
C PRO A 232 24.19 16.89 -15.17
N ASP A 233 24.18 17.68 -16.24
CA ASP A 233 23.63 19.04 -16.28
C ASP A 233 22.23 19.15 -15.65
N THR A 234 22.17 19.82 -14.50
CA THR A 234 21.02 19.86 -13.58
C THR A 234 19.83 20.75 -14.01
N VAL A 235 19.53 20.86 -15.31
CA VAL A 235 18.43 21.73 -15.77
C VAL A 235 17.35 20.99 -16.56
N SER A 236 17.68 19.94 -17.34
CA SER A 236 16.69 19.28 -18.21
C SER A 236 15.85 18.18 -17.53
N GLU A 237 16.38 17.51 -16.50
CA GLU A 237 15.65 16.48 -15.74
C GLU A 237 14.80 17.05 -14.60
N PHE A 238 15.03 18.31 -14.23
CA PHE A 238 14.33 18.97 -13.14
C PHE A 238 12.91 19.37 -13.52
N THR A 239 12.71 19.88 -14.75
CA THR A 239 11.44 20.46 -15.20
C THR A 239 10.24 19.50 -15.09
N PRO A 240 10.31 18.23 -15.55
CA PRO A 240 9.16 17.32 -15.49
C PRO A 240 8.80 16.89 -14.05
N ILE A 241 9.80 16.78 -13.17
CA ILE A 241 9.59 16.44 -11.76
C ILE A 241 9.00 17.65 -11.05
N ALA A 242 9.61 18.83 -11.24
CA ALA A 242 9.16 20.10 -10.70
C ALA A 242 7.71 20.43 -11.07
N ASP A 243 7.24 20.05 -12.27
CA ASP A 243 5.85 20.27 -12.69
C ASP A 243 4.82 19.42 -11.90
N SER A 244 5.26 18.32 -11.25
CA SER A 244 4.41 17.44 -10.43
C SER A 244 4.40 17.80 -8.93
N LEU A 245 5.45 18.50 -8.48
CA LEU A 245 5.64 18.92 -7.09
C LEU A 245 4.61 19.92 -6.54
N PRO A 246 3.97 20.81 -7.32
CA PRO A 246 3.03 21.79 -6.78
C PRO A 246 1.90 21.12 -6.01
N TYR A 247 1.48 19.92 -6.41
CA TYR A 247 0.37 19.14 -5.84
C TYR A 247 0.71 18.40 -4.54
N ASN A 248 1.95 18.51 -4.05
CA ASN A 248 2.39 17.85 -2.82
C ASN A 248 2.10 18.72 -1.58
N LEU A 249 1.22 18.25 -0.70
CA LEU A 249 0.85 18.97 0.54
C LEU A 249 2.04 19.20 1.48
N GLN A 250 3.06 18.33 1.47
CA GLN A 250 4.27 18.57 2.26
C GLN A 250 5.07 19.74 1.70
N ILE A 251 5.12 19.88 0.37
CA ILE A 251 5.78 21.01 -0.30
C ILE A 251 5.02 22.30 0.00
N TYR A 252 3.70 22.30 -0.14
CA TYR A 252 2.85 23.43 0.23
C TYR A 252 3.11 23.91 1.67
N LEU A 253 3.12 22.99 2.63
CA LEU A 253 3.41 23.31 4.02
C LEU A 253 4.84 23.81 4.23
N ARG A 254 5.83 23.25 3.52
CA ARG A 254 7.23 23.72 3.60
C ARG A 254 7.39 25.13 3.05
N VAL A 255 6.76 25.43 1.93
CA VAL A 255 6.77 26.76 1.30
C VAL A 255 6.11 27.79 2.21
N LEU A 256 4.95 27.46 2.78
CA LEU A 256 4.27 28.31 3.76
C LEU A 256 5.08 28.55 5.04
N LEU A 257 6.01 27.66 5.37
CA LEU A 257 6.87 27.75 6.56
C LEU A 257 8.27 28.29 6.26
N LYS A 258 8.54 28.76 5.02
CA LYS A 258 9.81 29.40 4.65
C LYS A 258 9.78 30.88 5.05
N GLU A 259 10.87 31.39 5.64
CA GLU A 259 10.92 32.74 6.24
C GLU A 259 10.52 33.88 5.29
N GLU A 260 10.90 33.79 4.03
CA GLU A 260 10.53 34.75 2.98
C GLU A 260 9.01 34.83 2.77
N PHE A 261 8.31 33.71 2.90
CA PHE A 261 6.85 33.63 2.81
C PHE A 261 6.16 33.87 4.16
N LEU A 262 6.84 33.64 5.29
CA LEU A 262 6.31 33.99 6.61
C LEU A 262 6.00 35.49 6.71
N THR A 263 6.76 36.33 6.01
CA THR A 263 6.59 37.80 6.04
C THR A 263 5.60 38.28 4.99
N ALA A 264 5.63 37.74 3.77
CA ALA A 264 4.75 38.17 2.67
C ALA A 264 3.34 37.53 2.68
N LYS A 265 3.18 36.38 3.34
CA LYS A 265 1.96 35.54 3.35
C LYS A 265 1.52 35.16 4.77
N GLN A 266 1.86 36.00 5.75
CA GLN A 266 1.55 35.78 7.16
C GLN A 266 0.05 35.52 7.40
N ARG A 267 -0.82 36.26 6.71
CA ARG A 267 -2.27 36.16 6.83
C ARG A 267 -2.79 34.80 6.35
N GLU A 268 -2.25 34.28 5.26
CA GLU A 268 -2.60 32.98 4.71
C GLU A 268 -2.18 31.85 5.67
N ARG A 269 -1.00 31.96 6.28
CA ARG A 269 -0.53 31.02 7.32
C ARG A 269 -1.43 31.05 8.56
N GLU A 270 -1.76 32.25 9.06
CA GLU A 270 -2.64 32.41 10.22
C GLU A 270 -4.05 31.87 9.95
N ASN A 271 -4.59 32.11 8.76
CA ASN A 271 -5.88 31.55 8.35
C ASN A 271 -5.88 30.02 8.31
N LEU A 272 -4.82 29.42 7.75
CA LEU A 272 -4.65 27.98 7.72
C LEU A 272 -4.58 27.40 9.14
N ILE A 273 -3.73 27.97 9.99
CA ILE A 273 -3.57 27.57 11.40
C ILE A 273 -4.92 27.63 12.14
N ASN A 274 -5.63 28.73 11.99
CA ASN A 274 -6.93 28.96 12.64
C ASN A 274 -7.99 27.96 12.20
N GLN A 275 -8.10 27.65 10.91
CA GLN A 275 -9.10 26.67 10.42
C GLN A 275 -8.70 25.21 10.67
N LEU A 276 -7.41 24.91 10.76
CA LEU A 276 -6.97 23.60 11.22
C LEU A 276 -7.20 23.42 12.73
N GLY A 277 -7.46 24.52 13.46
CA GLY A 277 -7.63 24.51 14.91
C GLY A 277 -6.33 24.24 15.65
N LEU A 278 -5.20 24.62 15.05
CA LEU A 278 -3.85 24.36 15.56
C LEU A 278 -3.29 25.61 16.23
N LYS A 279 -2.33 25.42 17.14
CA LYS A 279 -1.47 26.53 17.60
C LYS A 279 -0.30 26.73 16.64
N ALA A 280 0.22 27.96 16.55
CA ALA A 280 1.37 28.25 15.70
C ALA A 280 2.61 27.39 16.02
N ALA A 281 2.78 27.01 17.29
CA ALA A 281 3.85 26.12 17.75
C ALA A 281 3.70 24.66 17.27
N GLU A 282 2.50 24.26 16.82
CA GLU A 282 2.26 22.91 16.28
C GLU A 282 2.58 22.83 14.78
N VAL A 283 2.67 23.97 14.10
CA VAL A 283 2.91 24.06 12.65
C VAL A 283 4.38 24.40 12.38
N THR A 284 5.24 23.41 12.59
CA THR A 284 6.69 23.46 12.35
C THR A 284 7.11 22.53 11.20
N LYS A 285 8.33 22.70 10.68
CA LYS A 285 8.86 21.87 9.58
C LYS A 285 8.93 20.38 9.95
N GLU A 286 9.19 20.09 11.22
CA GLU A 286 9.33 18.74 11.77
C GLU A 286 7.98 18.03 11.88
N ASN A 287 6.89 18.78 12.10
CA ASN A 287 5.55 18.22 12.25
C ASN A 287 4.81 18.00 10.92
N ILE A 288 5.39 18.42 9.78
CA ILE A 288 4.73 18.34 8.46
C ILE A 288 4.19 16.93 8.14
N PRO A 289 4.93 15.82 8.33
CA PRO A 289 4.39 14.48 8.04
C PRO A 289 3.13 14.15 8.85
N TYR A 290 3.12 14.54 10.13
CA TYR A 290 1.97 14.36 11.01
C TYR A 290 0.77 15.22 10.57
N LEU A 291 1.04 16.48 10.18
CA LEU A 291 0.01 17.41 9.74
C LEU A 291 -0.67 16.94 8.45
N VAL A 292 0.11 16.48 7.47
CA VAL A 292 -0.44 15.92 6.22
C VAL A 292 -1.28 14.69 6.50
N MET A 293 -0.79 13.76 7.32
CA MET A 293 -1.53 12.55 7.67
C MET A 293 -2.84 12.83 8.42
N LYS A 294 -2.83 13.76 9.38
CA LYS A 294 -3.98 14.01 10.27
C LYS A 294 -5.02 14.96 9.68
N TYR A 295 -4.58 15.96 8.91
CA TYR A 295 -5.44 17.04 8.42
C TYR A 295 -5.56 17.06 6.89
N GLU A 296 -5.23 15.97 6.22
CA GLU A 296 -5.18 15.82 4.76
C GLU A 296 -6.33 16.52 4.02
N SER A 297 -7.58 16.18 4.37
CA SER A 297 -8.78 16.71 3.70
C SER A 297 -8.94 18.23 3.87
N LYS A 298 -8.60 18.77 5.05
CA LYS A 298 -8.67 20.22 5.32
C LYS A 298 -7.54 20.97 4.63
N LEU A 299 -6.33 20.39 4.66
CA LEU A 299 -5.17 20.92 3.94
C LEU A 299 -5.44 20.97 2.44
N TRP A 300 -6.03 19.91 1.88
CA TRP A 300 -6.47 19.87 0.49
C TRP A 300 -7.50 20.94 0.18
N LYS A 301 -8.53 21.12 1.00
CA LYS A 301 -9.50 22.20 0.80
C LYS A 301 -8.82 23.55 0.64
N TYR A 302 -7.85 23.86 1.51
CA TYR A 302 -7.08 25.10 1.45
C TYR A 302 -6.10 25.21 0.29
N PHE A 303 -5.47 24.09 -0.03
CA PHE A 303 -4.51 23.96 -1.10
C PHE A 303 -5.20 24.13 -2.47
N SER A 304 -6.39 23.53 -2.63
CA SER A 304 -7.21 23.53 -3.84
C SER A 304 -8.08 24.79 -3.98
N GLU A 305 -8.62 25.33 -2.89
CA GLU A 305 -9.35 26.61 -2.92
C GLU A 305 -8.38 27.71 -3.38
N LYS A 306 -8.61 28.25 -4.60
CA LYS A 306 -7.79 29.28 -5.28
C LYS A 306 -6.46 28.82 -5.89
N ASN A 307 -6.22 27.53 -6.09
CA ASN A 307 -5.00 27.03 -6.77
C ASN A 307 -3.69 27.49 -6.09
N TYR A 308 -3.70 27.60 -4.75
CA TYR A 308 -2.60 28.16 -3.97
C TYR A 308 -1.33 27.33 -4.05
N GLY A 309 -1.45 25.99 -4.08
CA GLY A 309 -0.31 25.10 -4.24
C GLY A 309 0.52 25.40 -5.48
N ASN A 310 -0.17 25.52 -6.61
CA ASN A 310 0.44 25.83 -7.88
C ASN A 310 1.01 27.26 -7.92
N THR A 311 0.23 28.22 -7.40
CA THR A 311 0.64 29.63 -7.36
C THR A 311 1.87 29.87 -6.48
N LEU A 312 1.91 29.27 -5.29
CA LEU A 312 3.02 29.41 -4.34
C LEU A 312 4.27 28.67 -4.84
N PHE A 313 4.11 27.49 -5.42
CA PHE A 313 5.24 26.73 -5.97
C PHE A 313 5.90 27.45 -7.16
N HIS A 314 5.11 28.05 -8.07
CA HIS A 314 5.66 28.81 -9.20
C HIS A 314 6.27 30.16 -8.81
N GLN A 315 5.96 30.69 -7.61
CA GLN A 315 6.60 31.89 -7.06
C GLN A 315 8.00 31.63 -6.48
N LEU A 316 8.39 30.36 -6.32
CA LEU A 316 9.72 30.00 -5.87
C LEU A 316 10.76 30.22 -6.98
N SER A 317 11.96 30.61 -6.58
CA SER A 317 13.13 30.53 -7.45
C SER A 317 13.41 29.07 -7.83
N ASP A 318 14.06 28.83 -8.97
CA ASP A 318 14.40 27.46 -9.36
C ASP A 318 15.41 26.82 -8.39
N GLU A 319 16.25 27.63 -7.76
CA GLU A 319 17.17 27.23 -6.69
C GLU A 319 16.42 26.73 -5.45
N ASP A 320 15.32 27.39 -5.07
CA ASP A 320 14.48 26.97 -3.96
C ASP A 320 13.68 25.71 -4.27
N LYS A 321 13.16 25.61 -5.50
CA LYS A 321 12.47 24.38 -5.93
C LYS A 321 13.45 23.20 -5.90
N LYS A 322 14.70 23.42 -6.32
CA LYS A 322 15.78 22.41 -6.27
C LYS A 322 16.13 22.03 -4.83
N SER A 323 16.26 23.00 -3.93
CA SER A 323 16.51 22.76 -2.51
C SER A 323 15.37 22.00 -1.83
N LEU A 324 14.10 22.33 -2.14
CA LEU A 324 12.93 21.60 -1.62
C LEU A 324 12.90 20.14 -2.10
N HIS A 325 13.24 19.91 -3.35
CA HIS A 325 13.39 18.56 -3.89
C HIS A 325 14.49 17.79 -3.15
N GLU A 326 15.68 18.38 -2.99
CA GLU A 326 16.77 17.77 -2.23
C GLU A 326 16.41 17.50 -0.77
N ASP A 327 15.68 18.40 -0.10
CA ASP A 327 15.21 18.21 1.27
C ASP A 327 14.22 17.06 1.39
N LEU A 328 13.30 16.89 0.43
CA LEU A 328 12.42 15.73 0.37
C LEU A 328 13.22 14.44 0.16
N CYS A 329 14.23 14.46 -0.71
CA CYS A 329 15.13 13.34 -0.87
C CYS A 329 15.91 13.04 0.42
N LYS A 330 16.34 14.08 1.15
CA LYS A 330 17.11 13.98 2.40
C LYS A 330 16.32 13.45 3.57
N LEU A 331 15.08 13.90 3.75
CA LEU A 331 14.16 13.37 4.77
C LEU A 331 13.86 11.88 4.54
N ASN A 332 13.97 11.46 3.29
CA ASN A 332 13.83 10.07 2.87
C ASN A 332 15.17 9.32 2.81
N HIS A 333 16.29 9.86 3.31
CA HIS A 333 17.55 9.10 3.37
C HIS A 333 17.47 7.84 4.27
N GLY A 334 16.44 7.72 5.11
CA GLY A 334 16.11 6.48 5.83
C GLY A 334 15.17 5.51 5.10
N ASN A 335 14.57 5.93 3.98
CA ASN A 335 13.65 5.14 3.17
C ASN A 335 13.91 5.45 1.69
N PRO A 336 14.64 4.60 0.95
CA PRO A 336 14.83 4.82 -0.48
C PRO A 336 13.43 4.89 -1.11
N CYS A 337 13.14 5.96 -1.84
CA CYS A 337 11.79 6.33 -2.28
C CYS A 337 11.08 5.27 -3.11
N VAL A 338 10.49 4.27 -2.48
CA VAL A 338 9.66 3.30 -3.19
C VAL A 338 8.20 3.64 -2.93
N SER A 339 7.53 4.14 -3.96
CA SER A 339 6.08 4.29 -3.94
C SER A 339 5.46 2.91 -4.08
N CYS A 340 4.73 2.44 -3.06
CA CYS A 340 4.28 1.04 -2.97
C CYS A 340 2.87 0.89 -2.41
N SER A 341 2.26 2.00 -2.05
CA SER A 341 0.94 2.01 -1.44
C SER A 341 -0.06 2.58 -2.45
N PRO A 342 -0.85 1.75 -3.13
CA PRO A 342 -1.98 2.26 -3.91
C PRO A 342 -3.05 2.93 -3.03
N LEU A 343 -2.95 2.76 -1.70
CA LEU A 343 -3.84 3.36 -0.71
C LEU A 343 -3.34 4.70 -0.16
N ALA A 344 -2.09 5.07 -0.44
CA ALA A 344 -1.57 6.37 -0.05
C ALA A 344 -2.32 7.50 -0.78
N PRO A 345 -2.29 8.73 -0.23
CA PRO A 345 -2.73 9.92 -0.94
C PRO A 345 -2.06 10.02 -2.31
N ARG A 346 -2.79 10.36 -3.38
CA ARG A 346 -2.28 10.43 -4.77
C ARG A 346 -1.03 11.30 -4.93
N ASN A 347 -0.88 12.28 -4.06
CA ASN A 347 0.25 13.21 -4.00
C ASN A 347 1.34 12.82 -2.99
N SER A 348 1.23 11.63 -2.38
CA SER A 348 2.27 11.07 -1.54
C SER A 348 3.37 10.46 -2.41
N ILE A 349 4.61 10.61 -1.96
CA ILE A 349 5.76 9.87 -2.51
C ILE A 349 5.61 8.34 -2.38
N ASP A 350 4.72 7.89 -1.47
CA ASP A 350 4.41 6.48 -1.26
C ASP A 350 3.35 5.96 -2.24
N TYR A 351 2.66 6.85 -2.96
CA TYR A 351 1.56 6.48 -3.84
C TYR A 351 2.04 5.89 -5.15
N VAL A 352 1.54 4.69 -5.44
CA VAL A 352 1.73 4.04 -6.73
C VAL A 352 0.40 3.94 -7.46
N ASP A 353 0.35 4.52 -8.66
CA ASP A 353 -0.81 4.33 -9.52
C ASP A 353 -0.81 2.91 -10.08
N ILE A 354 -1.74 2.09 -9.59
CA ILE A 354 -1.95 0.73 -10.07
C ILE A 354 -3.05 0.66 -11.14
N SER A 355 -3.61 1.76 -11.61
CA SER A 355 -4.75 1.78 -12.54
C SER A 355 -4.50 0.90 -13.77
N LYS A 356 -3.28 0.94 -14.31
CA LYS A 356 -2.83 0.19 -15.49
C LYS A 356 -2.45 -1.27 -15.23
N LEU A 357 -2.37 -1.70 -13.98
CA LEU A 357 -2.06 -3.10 -13.68
C LEU A 357 -3.25 -4.00 -14.05
N PRO A 358 -3.02 -5.22 -14.55
CA PRO A 358 -4.09 -6.18 -14.75
C PRO A 358 -4.71 -6.62 -13.40
N VAL A 359 -5.89 -7.21 -13.44
CA VAL A 359 -6.61 -7.64 -12.22
C VAL A 359 -5.83 -8.68 -11.43
N ASN A 360 -5.04 -9.52 -12.09
CA ASN A 360 -4.19 -10.52 -11.46
C ASN A 360 -2.85 -9.97 -10.96
N MET A 361 -2.68 -8.65 -10.86
CA MET A 361 -1.50 -8.00 -10.32
C MET A 361 -1.86 -6.94 -9.29
N THR A 362 -1.02 -6.80 -8.27
CA THR A 362 -1.12 -5.76 -7.24
C THR A 362 0.25 -5.36 -6.71
N VAL A 363 0.32 -4.25 -5.96
CA VAL A 363 1.54 -3.84 -5.27
C VAL A 363 1.33 -4.00 -3.77
N THR A 364 2.35 -4.48 -3.07
CA THR A 364 2.34 -4.59 -1.61
C THR A 364 3.68 -4.15 -1.03
N TYR A 365 3.63 -3.63 0.20
CA TYR A 365 4.81 -3.23 0.96
C TYR A 365 4.95 -4.11 2.20
N VAL A 366 6.11 -4.75 2.32
CA VAL A 366 6.49 -5.53 3.50
C VAL A 366 7.31 -4.64 4.43
N LYS A 367 6.67 -4.16 5.50
CA LYS A 367 7.24 -3.18 6.44
C LYS A 367 8.19 -3.77 7.48
N LYS A 368 7.96 -5.03 7.87
CA LYS A 368 8.74 -5.73 8.89
C LYS A 368 9.10 -7.11 8.37
N ALA A 369 10.18 -7.65 8.88
CA ALA A 369 10.54 -9.04 8.64
C ALA A 369 10.99 -9.67 9.96
N THR A 370 10.09 -10.46 10.54
CA THR A 370 10.41 -11.28 11.71
C THR A 370 10.81 -12.68 11.29
N LEU A 371 11.48 -13.42 12.19
CA LEU A 371 11.79 -14.83 11.95
C LEU A 371 10.52 -15.64 11.68
N LEU A 372 9.50 -15.47 12.51
CA LEU A 372 8.21 -16.13 12.34
C LEU A 372 7.56 -15.82 10.99
N GLU A 373 7.57 -14.55 10.57
CA GLU A 373 6.96 -14.13 9.33
C GLU A 373 7.67 -14.73 8.10
N LEU A 374 9.01 -14.87 8.14
CA LEU A 374 9.78 -15.59 7.13
C LEU A 374 9.39 -17.08 7.09
N LEU A 375 9.30 -17.74 8.24
CA LEU A 375 8.96 -19.17 8.31
C LEU A 375 7.55 -19.44 7.74
N VAL A 376 6.59 -18.55 8.01
CA VAL A 376 5.25 -18.61 7.41
C VAL A 376 5.29 -18.33 5.89
N ASP A 377 6.15 -17.42 5.43
CA ASP A 377 6.25 -17.02 4.02
C ASP A 377 6.70 -18.15 3.12
N ILE A 378 7.67 -18.95 3.60
CA ILE A 378 8.19 -20.14 2.92
C ILE A 378 7.41 -21.41 3.28
N ASP A 379 6.22 -21.26 3.88
CA ASP A 379 5.26 -22.31 4.19
C ASP A 379 5.80 -23.45 5.07
N VAL A 380 6.71 -23.12 6.01
CA VAL A 380 7.14 -24.08 7.02
C VAL A 380 5.92 -24.45 7.85
N ASN A 381 5.63 -25.74 7.91
CA ASN A 381 4.64 -26.24 8.84
C ASN A 381 5.11 -25.91 10.27
N LEU A 382 4.36 -25.07 10.99
CA LEU A 382 4.67 -24.64 12.36
C LEU A 382 3.96 -25.49 13.42
N CYS A 383 3.24 -26.55 13.04
CA CYS A 383 2.62 -27.46 14.00
C CYS A 383 3.73 -28.22 14.75
N ALA A 384 3.78 -28.06 16.07
CA ALA A 384 4.77 -28.70 16.94
C ALA A 384 4.44 -30.20 17.21
N CYS A 385 3.70 -30.88 16.34
CA CYS A 385 3.46 -32.31 16.50
C CYS A 385 4.75 -33.09 16.21
N THR A 386 5.51 -33.36 17.27
CA THR A 386 6.31 -34.58 17.37
C THR A 386 5.33 -35.75 17.47
N CYS A 387 5.03 -36.40 16.35
CA CYS A 387 4.66 -37.80 16.44
C CYS A 387 5.92 -38.53 16.91
N ASN A 388 6.07 -38.68 18.22
CA ASN A 388 6.91 -39.74 18.78
C ASN A 388 6.24 -41.06 18.36
N LEU A 389 6.69 -41.62 17.24
CA LEU A 389 6.51 -43.03 16.96
C LEU A 389 7.36 -43.78 17.99
N LEU A 390 6.68 -44.24 19.05
CA LEU A 390 7.10 -45.38 19.86
C LEU A 390 7.02 -46.66 19.03
#